data_AF-A0A842X601-F1
#
_entry.id   AF-A0A842X601-F1
#
_cell.length_a   1.000
_cell.length_b   1.000
_cell.length_c   1.000
_cell.angle_alpha   90.00
_cell.angle_beta   90.00
_cell.angle_gamma   90.00
#
_symmetry.space_group_name_H-M   'P 1'
#
loop_
_entity.id
_entity.type
_entity.pdbx_description
1 polymer ?
#
loop_
_entity_poly.entity_id
_entity_poly.type
_entity_poly.pdbx_seq_one_letter_code
_entity_poly.pdbx_strand_id
1 'polypeptide(L)' 'MAKRSTAAKARYSEKKAVLESELARYQQMIRDLRSSGESRLLRTKKQKMYHKKILDIKNQLESLS' A
#
# COMPACT_ATOMS: atom_id res chain seq x y z
N MET A 1 -34.34 2.81 13.65
CA MET A 1 -33.38 2.65 12.52
C MET A 1 -31.96 2.81 13.05
N ALA A 2 -31.21 1.74 13.35
CA ALA A 2 -29.88 1.84 13.98
C ALA A 2 -28.89 0.72 13.59
N LYS A 3 -28.85 0.32 12.30
CA LYS A 3 -27.90 -0.70 11.80
C LYS A 3 -26.92 -0.21 10.73
N ARG A 4 -27.04 1.04 10.25
CA ARG A 4 -26.18 1.57 9.18
C ARG A 4 -24.82 2.10 9.68
N SER A 5 -24.73 2.56 10.93
CA SER A 5 -23.51 3.22 11.44
C SER A 5 -22.38 2.25 11.82
N THR A 6 -22.69 1.02 12.22
CA THR A 6 -21.69 0.01 12.61
C THR A 6 -21.04 -0.67 11.39
N ALA A 7 -21.84 -0.99 10.36
CA ALA A 7 -21.33 -1.60 9.13
C ALA A 7 -20.41 -0.67 8.32
N ALA A 8 -20.70 0.64 8.30
CA ALA A 8 -19.85 1.62 7.63
C ALA A 8 -18.49 1.78 8.33
N LYS A 9 -18.48 1.81 9.66
CA LYS A 9 -17.25 1.85 10.48
C LYS A 9 -16.40 0.57 10.31
N ALA A 10 -17.04 -0.59 10.25
CA ALA A 10 -16.34 -1.86 10.04
C ALA A 10 -15.64 -1.89 8.66
N ARG A 11 -16.35 -1.52 7.59
CA ARG A 11 -15.78 -1.44 6.23
C ARG A 11 -14.63 -0.43 6.12
N TYR A 12 -14.74 0.68 6.83
CA TYR A 12 -13.70 1.69 6.91
C TYR A 12 -12.42 1.13 7.54
N SER A 13 -12.56 0.46 8.69
CA SER A 13 -11.43 -0.14 9.40
C SER A 13 -10.77 -1.26 8.60
N GLU A 14 -11.57 -2.10 7.93
CA GLU A 14 -11.09 -3.19 7.09
C GLU A 14 -10.31 -2.65 5.87
N LYS A 15 -10.85 -1.65 5.18
CA LYS A 15 -10.17 -1.01 4.05
C LYS A 15 -8.85 -0.36 4.46
N LYS A 16 -8.82 0.31 5.62
CA LYS A 16 -7.59 0.90 6.16
C LYS A 16 -6.53 -0.17 6.44
N ALA A 17 -6.90 -1.27 7.10
CA ALA A 17 -5.97 -2.35 7.42
C ALA A 17 -5.39 -3.04 6.18
N VAL A 18 -6.21 -3.22 5.13
CA VAL A 18 -5.76 -3.76 3.83
C VAL A 18 -4.73 -2.83 3.20
N LEU A 19 -5.01 -1.51 3.15
CA LEU A 19 -4.10 -0.53 2.57
C LEU A 19 -2.78 -0.43 3.35
N GLU A 20 -2.81 -0.46 4.68
CA GLU A 20 -1.59 -0.49 5.51
C GLU A 20 -0.75 -1.75 5.25
N SER A 21 -1.40 -2.91 5.08
CA SER A 21 -0.75 -4.17 4.75
C SER A 21 -0.10 -4.13 3.35
N GLU A 22 -0.80 -3.58 2.35
CA GLU A 22 -0.24 -3.39 1.01
C GLU A 22 0.93 -2.42 1.01
N LEU A 23 0.84 -1.32 1.78
CA LEU A 23 1.91 -0.36 1.95
C LEU A 23 3.18 -1.02 2.50
N ALA A 24 3.05 -1.81 3.56
CA ALA A 24 4.15 -2.56 4.16
C ALA A 24 4.78 -3.54 3.16
N ARG A 25 3.95 -4.24 2.37
CA ARG A 25 4.41 -5.17 1.33
C ARG A 25 5.25 -4.47 0.25
N TYR A 26 4.79 -3.34 -0.29
CA TYR A 26 5.56 -2.61 -1.30
C TYR A 26 6.84 -2.00 -0.73
N GLN A 27 6.82 -1.54 0.52
CA GLN A 27 8.03 -1.09 1.21
C GLN A 27 9.04 -2.23 1.37
N GLN A 28 8.58 -3.44 1.71
CA GLN A 28 9.44 -4.62 1.79
C GLN A 28 10.02 -5.00 0.42
N MET A 29 9.20 -4.99 -0.64
CA MET A 29 9.68 -5.26 -2.01
C MET A 29 10.78 -4.29 -2.45
N ILE A 30 10.71 -3.00 -2.06
CA ILE A 30 11.78 -2.03 -2.32
C ILE A 30 13.07 -2.38 -1.56
N ARG A 31 12.97 -2.91 -0.34
CA ARG A 31 14.14 -3.37 0.43
C ARG A 31 14.75 -4.60 -0.24
N ASP A 32 13.93 -5.57 -0.63
CA ASP A 32 14.37 -6.81 -1.27
C ASP A 32 15.03 -6.55 -2.62
N LEU A 33 14.55 -5.55 -3.38
CA LEU A 33 15.19 -5.10 -4.62
C LEU A 33 16.64 -4.65 -4.44
N ARG A 34 17.04 -4.16 -3.25
CA ARG A 34 18.43 -3.78 -3.00
C ARG A 34 19.36 -5.01 -2.98
N SER A 35 18.81 -6.17 -2.64
CA SER A 35 19.54 -7.44 -2.48
C SER A 35 19.24 -8.46 -3.59
N SER A 36 18.40 -8.13 -4.57
CA SER A 36 17.83 -9.11 -5.53
C SER A 36 18.80 -9.63 -6.60
N GLY A 37 20.08 -9.22 -6.59
CA GLY A 37 21.06 -9.58 -7.63
C GLY A 37 20.72 -9.07 -9.04
N GLU A 38 19.60 -8.36 -9.21
CA GLU A 38 19.12 -7.90 -10.51
C GLU A 38 19.98 -6.78 -11.08
N SER A 39 19.94 -6.66 -12.41
CA SER A 39 20.59 -5.56 -13.12
C SER A 39 20.06 -4.21 -12.64
N ARG A 40 20.92 -3.19 -12.63
CA ARG A 40 20.57 -1.83 -12.18
C ARG A 40 19.34 -1.28 -12.92
N LEU A 41 19.21 -1.58 -14.21
CA LEU A 41 18.08 -1.12 -15.03
C LEU A 41 16.75 -1.75 -14.58
N LEU A 42 16.73 -3.08 -14.40
CA LEU A 42 15.54 -3.80 -13.93
C LEU A 42 15.15 -3.37 -12.52
N ARG A 43 16.12 -3.23 -11.63
CA ARG A 43 15.92 -2.75 -10.26
C ARG A 43 15.28 -1.36 -10.24
N THR A 44 15.82 -0.42 -11.04
CA THR A 44 15.28 0.95 -11.14
C THR A 44 13.85 0.96 -11.67
N LYS A 45 13.55 0.14 -12.69
CA LYS A 45 12.20 0.01 -13.25
C LYS A 45 11.20 -0.50 -12.21
N LYS A 46 11.55 -1.57 -11.47
CA LYS A 46 10.70 -2.12 -10.40
C LYS A 46 10.54 -1.15 -9.24
N GLN A 47 11.62 -0.50 -8.81
CA GLN A 47 11.59 0.49 -7.73
C GLN A 47 10.65 1.66 -8.06
N LYS A 48 10.71 2.19 -9.30
CA LYS A 48 9.78 3.25 -9.75
C LYS A 48 8.32 2.80 -9.72
N MET A 49 8.05 1.55 -10.13
CA MET A 49 6.70 0.97 -10.09
C MET A 49 6.17 0.86 -8.66
N TYR A 50 6.96 0.29 -7.74
CA TYR A 50 6.57 0.15 -6.33
C TYR A 50 6.41 1.51 -5.65
N HIS A 51 7.27 2.48 -5.98
CA HIS A 51 7.15 3.83 -5.43
C HIS A 51 5.84 4.49 -5.85
N LYS A 52 5.41 4.32 -7.11
CA LYS A 52 4.10 4.80 -7.57
C LYS A 52 2.96 4.15 -6.78
N LYS A 53 3.00 2.83 -6.58
CA LYS A 53 1.99 2.11 -5.77
C LYS A 53 1.93 2.60 -4.32
N ILE A 54 3.08 2.89 -3.72
CA ILE A 54 3.15 3.45 -2.37
C ILE A 54 2.47 4.83 -2.30
N LEU A 55 2.71 5.70 -3.29
CA LEU A 55 2.06 7.02 -3.35
C LEU A 55 0.54 6.89 -3.52
N ASP A 56 0.09 6.01 -4.41
CA ASP A 56 -1.34 5.75 -4.63
C ASP A 56 -2.02 5.27 -3.33
N ILE A 57 -1.39 4.36 -2.59
CA ILE A 57 -1.91 3.84 -1.31
C ILE A 57 -1.93 4.94 -0.23
N LYS A 58 -0.89 5.77 -0.15
CA LYS A 58 -0.85 6.89 0.80
C LYS A 58 -1.98 7.88 0.55
N ASN A 59 -2.22 8.24 -0.71
CA ASN A 59 -3.34 9.10 -1.08
C ASN A 59 -4.69 8.47 -0.70
N GLN A 60 -4.84 7.15 -0.87
CA GLN A 60 -6.05 6.44 -0.45
C GLN A 60 -6.22 6.43 1.07
N LEU A 61 -5.15 6.24 1.84
CA LEU A 61 -5.18 6.32 3.31
C LEU A 61 -5.51 7.72 3.82
N GLU A 62 -4.97 8.76 3.17
CA GLU A 62 -5.31 10.17 3.47
C GLU A 62 -6.80 10.44 3.16
N SER A 63 -7.32 9.94 2.04
CA SER A 63 -8.75 10.08 1.70
C SER A 63 -9.70 9.36 2.66
N LEU A 64 -9.18 8.44 3.46
CA LEU A 64 -9.92 7.77 4.51
C LEU A 64 -9.83 8.55 5.82
N SER A 65 -8.71 9.21 6.13
CA SER A 65 -8.49 9.84 7.45
C SER A 65 -9.42 11.02 7.71
#